data_AF-A0A4P1JTZ9-F1
#
_entry.id   AF-A0A4P1JTZ9-F1
#
_cell.length_a   1.000
_cell.length_b   1.000
_cell.length_c   1.000
_cell.angle_alpha   90.00
_cell.angle_beta   90.00
_cell.angle_gamma   90.00
#
_symmetry.space_group_name_H-M   'P 1'
#
loop_
_entity.id
_entity.type
_entity.pdbx_description
1 polymer ?
#
loop_
_entity_poly.entity_id
_entity_poly.type
_entity_poly.pdbx_seq_one_letter_code
_entity_poly.pdbx_strand_id
1 'polypeptide(L)'
;MSGAGQAVQLTAAHVAVAIVAAAGQVGIDAAQVFAPGRGHKKARMMAAAGCCARLGCSKAAAARLFRLEAQRLAPTMLAKAGITLDHMLTVAEALQGAGLTAGHQASPPRPLSPAAEASAPARKSERAAAARKPGRDGRSTDDAAAGGRRRRQPPKAASAARNAKAAAQPQRSAAPAAAARPMAHGVRRLRPMTAKKLRFARWFVAAGWDVEEVADLFDVHDDAMADALEFGVAA
;
A
#
# COMPACT_ATOMS: atom_id res chain seq x y z
N MET A 1 18.87 16.69 18.50
CA MET A 1 19.65 16.41 17.27
C MET A 1 18.71 15.76 16.28
N SER A 2 17.95 16.56 15.53
CA SER A 2 16.98 16.06 14.55
C SER A 2 17.73 15.52 13.34
N GLY A 3 17.90 14.20 13.29
CA GLY A 3 18.31 13.54 12.07
C GLY A 3 17.15 13.68 11.10
N ALA A 4 17.32 14.50 10.06
CA ALA A 4 16.37 14.55 8.94
C ALA A 4 16.20 13.12 8.42
N GLY A 5 15.07 12.49 8.78
CA GLY A 5 14.72 11.15 8.35
C GLY A 5 14.76 11.14 6.84
N GLN A 6 15.76 10.47 6.27
CA GLN A 6 15.94 10.42 4.84
C GLN A 6 14.78 9.60 4.28
N ALA A 7 13.73 10.30 3.79
CA ALA A 7 12.54 9.65 3.27
C ALA A 7 12.96 8.65 2.18
N VAL A 8 12.74 7.36 2.46
CA VAL A 8 13.15 6.28 1.56
C VAL A 8 12.43 6.46 0.23
N GLN A 9 13.19 6.62 -0.85
CA GLN A 9 12.62 6.73 -2.18
C GLN A 9 12.04 5.38 -2.60
N LEU A 10 10.73 5.36 -2.87
CA LEU A 10 10.05 4.19 -3.42
C LEU A 10 10.57 3.88 -4.82
N THR A 11 11.25 2.74 -4.98
CA THR A 11 11.71 2.23 -6.28
C THR A 11 10.71 1.24 -6.89
N ALA A 12 10.89 0.92 -8.18
CA ALA A 12 10.07 -0.08 -8.86
C ALA A 12 10.10 -1.47 -8.19
N ALA A 13 11.23 -1.84 -7.56
CA ALA A 13 11.36 -3.10 -6.83
C ALA A 13 10.43 -3.16 -5.61
N HIS A 14 10.36 -2.08 -4.82
CA HIS A 14 9.44 -1.98 -3.69
C HIS A 14 7.98 -2.13 -4.14
N VAL A 15 7.62 -1.44 -5.24
CA VAL A 15 6.27 -1.50 -5.79
C VAL A 15 5.95 -2.92 -6.28
N ALA A 16 6.87 -3.57 -6.99
CA ALA A 16 6.67 -4.92 -7.51
C ALA A 16 6.44 -5.94 -6.39
N VAL A 17 7.30 -5.97 -5.37
CA VAL A 17 7.18 -6.90 -4.23
C VAL A 17 5.88 -6.64 -3.46
N ALA A 18 5.56 -5.37 -3.20
CA ALA A 18 4.33 -5.02 -2.49
C ALA A 18 3.07 -5.40 -3.27
N ILE A 19 3.08 -5.25 -4.60
CA ILE A 19 1.97 -5.67 -5.47
C ILE A 19 1.80 -7.18 -5.45
N VAL A 20 2.88 -7.95 -5.57
CA VAL A 20 2.81 -9.42 -5.58
C VAL A 20 2.27 -9.94 -4.25
N ALA A 21 2.78 -9.42 -3.13
CA ALA A 21 2.28 -9.77 -1.80
C ALA A 21 0.80 -9.41 -1.63
N ALA A 22 0.41 -8.20 -2.07
CA ALA A 22 -0.97 -7.75 -1.96
C ALA A 22 -1.93 -8.51 -2.88
N ALA A 23 -1.48 -8.89 -4.08
CA ALA A 23 -2.26 -9.66 -5.04
C ALA A 23 -2.56 -11.07 -4.51
N GLY A 24 -1.56 -11.74 -3.92
CA GLY A 24 -1.72 -13.04 -3.29
C GLY A 24 -2.75 -13.04 -2.16
N GLN A 25 -2.75 -12.00 -1.33
CA GLN A 25 -3.74 -11.84 -0.25
C GLN A 25 -5.16 -11.53 -0.73
N VAL A 26 -5.31 -10.86 -1.87
CA VAL A 26 -6.65 -10.56 -2.46
C VAL A 26 -7.14 -11.68 -3.38
N GLY A 27 -6.26 -12.63 -3.77
CA GLY A 27 -6.59 -13.71 -4.70
C GLY A 27 -6.71 -13.23 -6.16
N ILE A 28 -5.91 -12.23 -6.56
CA ILE A 28 -5.87 -11.73 -7.94
C ILE A 28 -4.47 -11.92 -8.55
N ASP A 29 -4.40 -12.00 -9.87
CA ASP A 29 -3.13 -12.00 -10.58
C ASP A 29 -2.42 -10.63 -10.43
N ALA A 30 -1.14 -10.65 -10.08
CA ALA A 30 -0.30 -9.47 -9.94
C ALA A 30 -0.26 -8.63 -11.24
N ALA A 31 -0.31 -9.28 -12.41
CA ALA A 31 -0.35 -8.59 -13.70
C ALA A 31 -1.64 -7.77 -13.89
N GLN A 32 -2.73 -8.15 -13.22
CA GLN A 32 -4.02 -7.48 -13.30
C GLN A 32 -4.25 -6.44 -12.21
N VAL A 33 -3.28 -6.22 -11.30
CA VAL A 33 -3.46 -5.29 -10.17
C VAL A 33 -3.72 -3.86 -10.62
N PHE A 34 -3.28 -3.44 -11.81
CA PHE A 34 -3.59 -2.11 -12.38
C PHE A 34 -4.80 -2.07 -13.30
N ALA A 35 -5.48 -3.20 -13.52
CA ALA A 35 -6.70 -3.26 -14.31
C ALA A 35 -7.85 -2.48 -13.62
N PRO A 36 -8.86 -2.03 -14.39
CA PRO A 36 -10.06 -1.42 -13.84
C PRO A 36 -10.90 -2.48 -13.12
N GLY A 37 -11.13 -2.31 -11.82
CA GLY A 37 -12.01 -3.18 -11.02
C GLY A 37 -11.86 -2.99 -9.51
N ARG A 38 -12.87 -3.40 -8.74
CA ARG A 38 -12.90 -3.19 -7.27
C ARG A 38 -11.84 -4.00 -6.52
N GLY A 39 -11.63 -5.27 -6.87
CA GLY A 39 -10.62 -6.13 -6.23
C GLY A 39 -9.20 -5.60 -6.41
N HIS A 40 -8.89 -5.15 -7.63
CA HIS A 40 -7.60 -4.54 -7.98
C HIS A 40 -7.32 -3.27 -7.16
N LYS A 41 -8.36 -2.45 -6.89
CA LYS A 41 -8.22 -1.26 -6.05
C LYS A 41 -7.84 -1.59 -4.61
N LYS A 42 -8.41 -2.64 -4.01
CA LYS A 42 -8.06 -3.08 -2.65
C LYS A 42 -6.60 -3.51 -2.58
N ALA A 43 -6.13 -4.31 -3.52
CA ALA A 43 -4.73 -4.75 -3.57
C ALA A 43 -3.76 -3.56 -3.68
N ARG A 44 -4.06 -2.58 -4.54
CA ARG A 44 -3.24 -1.36 -4.66
C ARG A 44 -3.20 -0.56 -3.36
N MET A 45 -4.35 -0.37 -2.70
CA MET A 45 -4.42 0.35 -1.42
C MET A 45 -3.63 -0.36 -0.32
N MET A 46 -3.68 -1.69 -0.29
CA MET A 46 -2.96 -2.52 0.66
C MET A 46 -1.44 -2.48 0.45
N ALA A 47 -0.99 -2.63 -0.80
CA ALA A 47 0.42 -2.49 -1.18
C ALA A 47 0.96 -1.11 -0.82
N ALA A 48 0.24 -0.05 -1.18
CA ALA A 48 0.63 1.33 -0.89
C ALA A 48 0.70 1.62 0.62
N ALA A 49 -0.31 1.18 1.38
CA ALA A 49 -0.33 1.36 2.83
C ALA A 49 0.82 0.61 3.51
N GLY A 50 1.11 -0.63 3.10
CA GLY A 50 2.25 -1.40 3.60
C GLY A 50 3.59 -0.73 3.30
N CYS A 51 3.78 -0.21 2.09
CA CYS A 51 4.97 0.56 1.72
C CYS A 51 5.12 1.84 2.56
N CYS A 52 4.05 2.63 2.73
CA CYS A 52 4.09 3.81 3.60
C CYS A 52 4.47 3.42 5.03
N ALA A 53 3.79 2.43 5.57
CA ALA A 53 3.96 2.00 6.94
C ALA A 53 5.37 1.45 7.24
N ARG A 54 5.98 0.72 6.29
CA ARG A 54 7.30 0.12 6.47
C ARG A 54 8.47 1.01 6.09
N LEU A 55 8.31 1.86 5.08
CA LEU A 55 9.43 2.62 4.48
C LEU A 55 9.41 4.11 4.86
N GLY A 56 8.41 4.59 5.60
CA GLY A 56 8.28 6.01 5.92
C GLY A 56 8.01 6.91 4.71
N CYS A 57 7.61 6.33 3.58
CA CYS A 57 7.46 7.10 2.34
C CYS A 57 6.17 7.95 2.34
N SER A 58 6.26 9.13 1.71
CA SER A 58 5.13 10.06 1.60
C SER A 58 3.90 9.40 0.96
N LYS A 59 2.73 9.63 1.56
CA LYS A 59 1.42 9.19 1.03
C LYS A 59 1.21 9.63 -0.42
N ALA A 60 1.65 10.84 -0.79
CA ALA A 60 1.49 11.37 -2.13
C ALA A 60 2.35 10.60 -3.15
N ALA A 61 3.59 10.28 -2.78
CA ALA A 61 4.50 9.50 -3.61
C ALA A 61 3.99 8.07 -3.82
N ALA A 62 3.57 7.41 -2.74
CA ALA A 62 2.96 6.08 -2.81
C ALA A 62 1.68 6.11 -3.67
N ALA A 63 0.76 7.04 -3.41
CA ALA A 63 -0.48 7.14 -4.16
C ALA A 63 -0.27 7.29 -5.67
N ARG A 64 0.74 8.09 -6.09
CA ARG A 64 1.11 8.21 -7.50
C ARG A 64 1.57 6.89 -8.11
N LEU A 65 2.49 6.18 -7.44
CA LEU A 65 3.04 4.92 -7.95
C LEU A 65 1.99 3.81 -8.04
N PHE A 66 1.08 3.76 -7.06
CA PHE A 66 -0.01 2.77 -7.04
C PHE A 66 -1.27 3.24 -7.79
N ARG A 67 -1.25 4.37 -8.50
CA ARG A 67 -2.40 4.95 -9.24
C ARG A 67 -3.66 5.06 -8.37
N LEU A 68 -3.49 5.64 -7.19
CA LEU A 68 -4.53 5.90 -6.21
C LEU A 68 -4.66 7.40 -5.95
N GLU A 69 -5.81 7.82 -5.46
CA GLU A 69 -5.97 9.15 -4.85
C GLU A 69 -5.33 9.12 -3.45
N ALA A 70 -4.54 10.13 -3.09
CA ALA A 70 -3.83 10.18 -1.80
C ALA A 70 -4.79 10.03 -0.59
N GLN A 71 -6.00 10.56 -0.69
CA GLN A 71 -7.05 10.44 0.34
C GLN A 71 -7.45 8.97 0.62
N ARG A 72 -7.23 8.05 -0.32
CA ARG A 72 -7.55 6.62 -0.14
C ARG A 72 -6.59 5.94 0.84
N LEU A 73 -5.41 6.51 1.05
CA LEU A 73 -4.44 6.02 2.04
C LEU A 73 -4.72 6.60 3.44
N ALA A 74 -5.78 7.39 3.63
CA ALA A 74 -6.21 7.81 4.94
C ALA A 74 -6.68 6.58 5.77
N PRO A 75 -6.40 6.54 7.09
CA PRO A 75 -6.77 5.41 7.94
C PRO A 75 -8.26 5.04 7.86
N THR A 76 -9.14 6.04 7.75
CA THR A 76 -10.59 5.83 7.60
C THR A 76 -10.95 5.13 6.29
N MET A 77 -10.22 5.40 5.21
CA MET A 77 -10.45 4.79 3.90
C MET A 77 -9.89 3.38 3.82
N LEU A 78 -8.76 3.11 4.47
CA LEU A 78 -8.21 1.77 4.63
C LEU A 78 -9.17 0.88 5.44
N ALA A 79 -9.69 1.40 6.56
CA ALA A 79 -10.69 0.71 7.37
C ALA A 79 -11.97 0.41 6.57
N LYS A 80 -12.48 1.39 5.80
CA LYS A 80 -13.64 1.19 4.90
C LYS A 80 -13.39 0.15 3.81
N ALA A 81 -12.16 -0.02 3.37
CA ALA A 81 -11.77 -1.05 2.40
C ALA A 81 -11.54 -2.44 3.03
N GLY A 82 -11.73 -2.58 4.35
CA GLY A 82 -11.43 -3.81 5.07
C GLY A 82 -9.94 -4.16 5.06
N ILE A 83 -9.06 -3.15 5.00
CA ILE A 83 -7.62 -3.33 5.09
C ILE A 83 -7.25 -3.23 6.56
N THR A 84 -6.83 -4.35 7.15
CA THR A 84 -6.40 -4.47 8.54
C THR A 84 -4.89 -4.22 8.66
N LEU A 85 -4.41 -4.17 9.91
CA LEU A 85 -2.98 -4.09 10.19
C LEU A 85 -2.23 -5.32 9.66
N ASP A 86 -2.81 -6.51 9.82
CA ASP A 86 -2.18 -7.78 9.41
C ASP A 86 -1.91 -7.80 7.91
N HIS A 87 -2.85 -7.28 7.11
CA HIS A 87 -2.66 -7.11 5.67
C HIS A 87 -1.47 -6.23 5.31
N MET A 88 -1.26 -5.13 6.07
CA MET A 88 -0.11 -4.25 5.87
C MET A 88 1.18 -4.91 6.36
N LEU A 89 1.12 -5.69 7.44
CA LEU A 89 2.24 -6.43 7.99
C LEU A 89 2.74 -7.48 6.99
N THR A 90 1.85 -8.22 6.34
CA THR A 90 2.24 -9.18 5.29
C THR A 90 3.03 -8.52 4.16
N VAL A 91 2.63 -7.31 3.74
CA VAL A 91 3.38 -6.55 2.73
C VAL A 91 4.74 -6.11 3.28
N ALA A 92 4.80 -5.67 4.53
CA ALA A 92 6.05 -5.28 5.18
C ALA A 92 7.03 -6.45 5.32
N GLU A 93 6.54 -7.64 5.68
CA GLU A 93 7.31 -8.88 5.77
C GLU A 93 7.82 -9.31 4.40
N ALA A 94 7.01 -9.21 3.34
CA ALA A 94 7.45 -9.48 1.98
C ALA A 94 8.58 -8.53 1.54
N LEU A 95 8.46 -7.24 1.85
CA LEU A 95 9.51 -6.26 1.59
C LEU A 95 10.79 -6.59 2.39
N GLN A 96 10.65 -7.01 3.64
CA GLN A 96 11.78 -7.38 4.50
C GLN A 96 12.46 -8.66 3.99
N GLY A 97 11.70 -9.68 3.62
CA GLY A 97 12.22 -10.92 3.04
C GLY A 97 12.93 -10.70 1.70
N ALA A 98 12.55 -9.65 0.96
CA ALA A 98 13.22 -9.20 -0.24
C ALA A 98 14.44 -8.29 0.02
N GLY A 99 14.74 -7.94 1.28
CA GLY A 99 15.83 -7.02 1.63
C GLY A 99 15.57 -5.56 1.28
N LEU A 100 14.31 -5.18 1.02
CA LEU A 100 13.90 -3.85 0.52
C LEU A 100 13.42 -2.91 1.63
N THR A 101 13.85 -3.10 2.88
CA THR A 101 13.41 -2.27 4.02
C THR A 101 14.51 -1.39 4.60
N ALA A 102 15.72 -1.41 4.02
CA ALA A 102 16.89 -0.78 4.60
C ALA A 102 17.16 0.61 4.01
N GLY A 103 16.70 1.63 4.73
CA GLY A 103 17.34 2.95 4.82
C GLY A 103 18.43 2.99 5.91
N HIS A 104 18.94 1.84 6.34
CA HIS A 104 20.21 1.73 7.06
C HIS A 104 21.20 1.10 6.10
N GLN A 105 22.34 1.76 5.90
CA GLN A 105 23.52 1.09 5.36
C GLN A 105 23.69 -0.24 6.10
N ALA A 106 23.43 -1.35 5.41
CA ALA A 106 24.31 -2.48 5.61
C ALA A 106 25.68 -1.98 5.14
N SER A 107 26.51 -1.62 6.11
CA SER A 107 27.95 -1.53 5.93
C SER A 107 28.36 -2.68 5.00
N PRO A 108 29.11 -2.45 3.90
CA PRO A 108 29.57 -3.55 3.08
C PRO A 108 30.28 -4.55 4.01
N PRO A 109 30.12 -5.87 3.83
CA PRO A 109 30.82 -6.83 4.67
C PRO A 109 32.30 -6.45 4.62
N ARG A 110 32.83 -6.00 5.75
CA ARG A 110 34.24 -5.68 5.88
C ARG A 110 34.96 -6.96 5.46
N PRO A 111 35.72 -6.97 4.34
CA PRO A 111 36.49 -8.15 4.00
C PRO A 111 37.43 -8.38 5.16
N LEU A 112 37.31 -9.53 5.81
CA LEU A 112 38.34 -10.00 6.72
C LEU A 112 39.61 -10.10 5.87
N SER A 113 40.56 -9.21 6.13
CA SER A 113 41.86 -9.23 5.48
C SER A 113 42.50 -10.62 5.61
N PRO A 114 43.19 -11.09 4.56
CA PRO A 114 43.80 -12.40 4.51
C PRO A 114 45.12 -12.38 5.28
N ALA A 115 45.27 -13.26 6.27
CA ALA A 115 46.58 -13.58 6.84
C ALA A 115 46.53 -15.00 7.40
N ALA A 116 47.02 -15.94 6.60
CA ALA A 116 47.92 -17.04 6.99
C ALA A 116 47.76 -18.18 5.98
N GLU A 117 48.69 -18.22 5.04
CA GLU A 117 49.12 -19.44 4.37
C GLU A 117 49.34 -20.56 5.40
N ALA A 118 48.85 -21.75 5.11
CA ALA A 118 49.68 -22.95 5.18
C ALA A 118 48.99 -24.13 4.47
N SER A 119 49.64 -24.57 3.40
CA SER A 119 49.76 -25.96 2.95
C SER A 119 48.58 -26.64 2.25
N ALA A 120 48.69 -26.64 0.91
CA ALA A 120 48.31 -27.73 0.02
C ALA A 120 49.18 -29.01 0.29
N PRO A 121 49.08 -30.16 -0.42
CA PRO A 121 48.29 -30.41 -1.63
C PRO A 121 47.64 -31.82 -1.79
N ALA A 122 46.93 -31.93 -2.93
CA ALA A 122 46.73 -33.11 -3.78
C ALA A 122 45.63 -34.14 -3.40
N ARG A 123 44.62 -34.27 -4.28
CA ARG A 123 44.52 -35.40 -5.21
C ARG A 123 43.47 -35.19 -6.30
N LYS A 124 43.70 -35.94 -7.37
CA LYS A 124 43.25 -35.88 -8.76
C LYS A 124 42.13 -36.91 -8.99
N SER A 125 41.12 -36.57 -9.80
CA SER A 125 40.33 -37.43 -10.72
C SER A 125 38.99 -36.69 -10.99
N GLU A 126 38.72 -36.15 -12.17
CA GLU A 126 38.53 -36.76 -13.51
C GLU A 126 37.16 -37.45 -13.69
N ARG A 127 36.38 -36.90 -14.64
CA ARG A 127 35.29 -37.48 -15.46
C ARG A 127 34.11 -38.18 -14.76
N ALA A 128 32.89 -37.77 -15.10
CA ALA A 128 32.18 -38.32 -16.27
C ALA A 128 30.78 -37.70 -16.44
N ALA A 129 30.43 -37.50 -17.70
CA ALA A 129 29.12 -37.08 -18.19
C ALA A 129 28.14 -38.27 -18.31
N ALA A 130 26.83 -37.99 -18.20
CA ALA A 130 25.71 -38.58 -18.96
C ALA A 130 24.39 -38.21 -18.25
N ALA A 131 23.57 -37.32 -18.81
CA ALA A 131 22.50 -37.62 -19.77
C ALA A 131 21.33 -38.42 -19.19
N ARG A 132 20.15 -37.78 -19.04
CA ARG A 132 18.87 -38.17 -19.68
C ARG A 132 17.70 -37.29 -19.21
N LYS A 133 17.03 -36.64 -20.17
CA LYS A 133 15.60 -36.23 -20.13
C LYS A 133 14.73 -37.42 -20.63
N PRO A 134 13.42 -37.26 -20.87
CA PRO A 134 12.32 -37.01 -19.93
C PRO A 134 11.27 -38.15 -20.00
N GLY A 135 10.56 -38.43 -18.91
CA GLY A 135 9.46 -39.40 -18.90
C GLY A 135 8.11 -38.72 -19.15
N ARG A 136 7.52 -39.01 -20.31
CA ARG A 136 6.15 -38.68 -20.74
C ARG A 136 5.39 -40.00 -20.77
N ASP A 137 4.28 -40.09 -20.05
CA ASP A 137 3.13 -40.98 -20.25
C ASP A 137 2.01 -40.40 -19.35
N GLY A 138 0.79 -40.09 -19.75
CA GLY A 138 -0.04 -40.68 -20.79
C GLY A 138 -1.15 -41.50 -20.14
N ARG A 139 -2.24 -40.84 -19.67
CA ARG A 139 -3.56 -41.49 -19.61
C ARG A 139 -4.71 -40.48 -19.54
N SER A 140 -5.38 -40.34 -20.68
CA SER A 140 -6.75 -39.84 -20.80
C SER A 140 -7.73 -40.95 -20.42
N THR A 141 -8.85 -40.57 -19.82
CA THR A 141 -10.12 -41.27 -19.95
C THR A 141 -11.16 -40.21 -20.25
N ASP A 142 -11.66 -40.23 -21.48
CA ASP A 142 -12.94 -39.66 -21.88
C ASP A 142 -14.08 -40.47 -21.24
N ASP A 143 -15.10 -39.76 -20.79
CA ASP A 143 -16.53 -40.08 -20.95
C ASP A 143 -17.32 -39.12 -20.03
N ALA A 144 -18.55 -38.67 -20.29
CA ALA A 144 -19.31 -38.34 -21.48
C ALA A 144 -20.66 -37.83 -20.94
N ALA A 145 -21.24 -36.85 -21.63
CA ALA A 145 -22.67 -36.61 -21.80
C ALA A 145 -23.58 -36.26 -20.60
N ALA A 146 -24.10 -35.03 -20.63
CA ALA A 146 -25.53 -34.65 -20.64
C ALA A 146 -25.66 -33.21 -20.09
N GLY A 147 -26.38 -32.24 -20.63
CA GLY A 147 -27.36 -32.14 -21.70
C GLY A 147 -28.12 -30.80 -21.51
N GLY A 148 -28.76 -30.28 -22.56
CA GLY A 148 -29.81 -29.25 -22.46
C GLY A 148 -29.34 -27.79 -22.67
N ARG A 149 -29.28 -27.27 -23.89
CA ARG A 149 -30.38 -26.60 -24.66
C ARG A 149 -30.85 -25.23 -24.12
N ARG A 150 -30.48 -24.20 -24.92
CA ARG A 150 -31.32 -23.11 -25.48
C ARG A 150 -31.97 -22.05 -24.56
N ARG A 151 -31.53 -20.79 -24.75
CA ARG A 151 -32.32 -19.62 -25.26
C ARG A 151 -31.37 -18.39 -25.30
N ARG A 152 -30.97 -17.80 -26.45
CA ARG A 152 -31.68 -16.78 -27.29
C ARG A 152 -32.66 -15.94 -26.46
N GLN A 153 -32.65 -14.61 -26.37
CA GLN A 153 -31.97 -13.48 -27.02
C GLN A 153 -32.41 -12.19 -26.22
N PRO A 154 -32.18 -10.91 -26.63
CA PRO A 154 -31.77 -9.82 -25.74
C PRO A 154 -32.85 -8.67 -25.60
N PRO A 155 -32.46 -7.38 -25.51
CA PRO A 155 -32.76 -6.44 -24.42
C PRO A 155 -34.07 -5.64 -24.61
N LYS A 156 -34.57 -4.99 -23.54
CA LYS A 156 -35.60 -3.95 -23.65
C LYS A 156 -35.23 -2.69 -22.86
N ALA A 157 -35.38 -1.58 -23.56
CA ALA A 157 -35.23 -0.21 -23.14
C ALA A 157 -36.50 0.34 -22.44
N ALA A 158 -36.29 1.49 -21.80
CA ALA A 158 -37.20 2.63 -21.61
C ALA A 158 -38.45 2.49 -20.71
N SER A 159 -38.44 3.25 -19.61
CA SER A 159 -39.40 4.34 -19.29
C SER A 159 -39.04 4.89 -17.90
N ALA A 160 -38.60 6.14 -17.70
CA ALA A 160 -39.30 7.41 -17.89
C ALA A 160 -40.62 7.50 -17.08
N ALA A 161 -40.55 7.97 -15.82
CA ALA A 161 -41.57 8.86 -15.25
C ALA A 161 -41.14 9.49 -13.91
N ARG A 162 -40.91 10.81 -13.96
CA ARG A 162 -41.55 11.83 -13.10
C ARG A 162 -41.36 11.70 -11.59
N ASN A 163 -40.48 12.55 -11.05
CA ASN A 163 -40.91 13.39 -9.94
C ASN A 163 -40.24 14.77 -10.03
N ALA A 164 -40.94 15.67 -10.71
CA ALA A 164 -40.67 17.09 -10.68
C ALA A 164 -41.45 17.69 -9.52
N LYS A 165 -40.77 18.30 -8.56
CA LYS A 165 -41.37 19.35 -7.73
C LYS A 165 -40.44 20.55 -7.73
N ALA A 166 -40.84 21.52 -8.54
CA ALA A 166 -40.28 22.85 -8.64
C ALA A 166 -40.82 23.77 -7.53
N ALA A 167 -40.24 24.98 -7.49
CA ALA A 167 -40.48 26.14 -6.61
C ALA A 167 -39.50 26.20 -5.42
N ALA A 168 -38.65 27.22 -5.26
CA ALA A 168 -38.58 28.53 -5.89
C ALA A 168 -37.14 29.07 -5.87
N GLN A 169 -36.72 29.69 -6.98
CA GLN A 169 -35.61 30.63 -7.04
C GLN A 169 -36.15 32.05 -6.85
N PRO A 170 -35.41 32.95 -6.19
CA PRO A 170 -35.35 34.34 -6.60
C PRO A 170 -34.02 34.59 -7.34
N GLN A 171 -34.16 35.26 -8.49
CA GLN A 171 -33.07 35.62 -9.38
C GLN A 171 -32.23 36.79 -8.86
N ARG A 172 -30.95 36.74 -9.28
CA ARG A 172 -30.06 37.84 -9.68
C ARG A 172 -29.74 38.91 -8.65
N SER A 173 -28.44 39.01 -8.36
CA SER A 173 -27.69 40.25 -8.58
C SER A 173 -26.21 39.98 -8.81
N ALA A 174 -25.76 40.41 -9.99
CA ALA A 174 -24.44 40.95 -10.37
C ALA A 174 -23.18 40.53 -9.59
N ALA A 175 -22.20 40.01 -10.34
CA ALA A 175 -20.79 40.08 -9.98
C ALA A 175 -20.31 41.53 -9.81
N PRO A 176 -19.30 41.75 -8.97
CA PRO A 176 -18.15 42.51 -9.43
C PRO A 176 -16.81 41.83 -9.13
N ALA A 177 -15.93 41.99 -10.11
CA ALA A 177 -14.49 42.27 -10.03
C ALA A 177 -13.59 41.58 -9.00
N ALA A 178 -12.50 41.04 -9.54
CA ALA A 178 -11.29 40.64 -8.85
C ALA A 178 -10.84 41.66 -7.79
N ALA A 179 -10.77 41.21 -6.54
CA ALA A 179 -9.96 41.81 -5.51
C ALA A 179 -9.19 40.68 -4.82
N ALA A 180 -7.86 40.79 -4.84
CA ALA A 180 -6.93 39.90 -4.17
C ALA A 180 -7.33 39.75 -2.70
N ARG A 181 -7.83 38.56 -2.35
CA ARG A 181 -8.08 38.21 -0.95
C ARG A 181 -6.76 37.83 -0.31
N PRO A 182 -6.35 38.46 0.81
CA PRO A 182 -5.22 37.99 1.58
C PRO A 182 -5.51 36.55 2.03
N MET A 183 -4.51 35.67 1.89
CA MET A 183 -4.53 34.29 2.34
C MET A 183 -4.79 34.24 3.85
N ALA A 184 -6.07 34.21 4.23
CA ALA A 184 -6.44 33.75 5.55
C ALA A 184 -5.98 32.29 5.62
N HIS A 185 -4.93 32.02 6.40
CA HIS A 185 -4.61 30.67 6.86
C HIS A 185 -5.89 30.09 7.41
N GLY A 186 -6.58 29.28 6.61
CA GLY A 186 -7.83 28.67 6.99
C GLY A 186 -7.55 27.88 8.27
N VAL A 187 -8.22 28.26 9.35
CA VAL A 187 -8.15 27.55 10.63
C VAL A 187 -8.52 26.09 10.33
N ARG A 188 -7.49 25.25 10.15
CA ARG A 188 -7.66 23.82 9.96
C ARG A 188 -8.25 23.32 11.26
N ARG A 189 -9.52 22.92 11.24
CA ARG A 189 -10.15 22.27 12.39
C ARG A 189 -9.45 20.93 12.60
N LEU A 190 -8.41 20.96 13.44
CA LEU A 190 -7.70 19.77 13.88
C LEU A 190 -8.69 18.86 14.62
N ARG A 191 -8.54 17.57 14.40
CA ARG A 191 -9.43 16.58 14.96
C ARG A 191 -9.01 16.28 16.40
N PRO A 192 -9.96 16.03 17.30
CA PRO A 192 -9.62 15.55 18.63
C PRO A 192 -8.88 14.21 18.56
N MET A 193 -7.98 14.01 19.52
CA MET A 193 -7.29 12.76 19.72
C MET A 193 -8.26 11.74 20.32
N THR A 194 -8.20 10.49 19.86
CA THR A 194 -9.10 9.43 20.34
C THR A 194 -8.28 8.20 20.67
N ALA A 195 -8.74 7.35 21.60
CA ALA A 195 -8.03 6.13 21.99
C ALA A 195 -7.68 5.23 20.79
N LYS A 196 -8.57 5.17 19.78
CA LYS A 196 -8.32 4.44 18.54
C LYS A 196 -7.14 5.02 17.76
N LYS A 197 -7.08 6.35 17.59
CA LYS A 197 -5.95 7.02 16.91
C LYS A 197 -4.66 6.83 17.70
N LEU A 198 -4.69 6.96 19.02
CA LEU A 198 -3.53 6.75 19.89
C LEU A 198 -2.94 5.35 19.69
N ARG A 199 -3.79 4.31 19.62
CA ARG A 199 -3.33 2.94 19.38
C ARG A 199 -2.53 2.81 18.08
N PHE A 200 -2.94 3.50 17.02
CA PHE A 200 -2.21 3.50 15.75
C PHE A 200 -0.97 4.40 15.81
N ALA A 201 -1.05 5.57 16.44
CA ALA A 201 0.08 6.49 16.60
C ALA A 201 1.27 5.82 17.28
N ARG A 202 1.04 5.06 18.35
CA ARG A 202 2.09 4.27 19.04
C ARG A 202 2.85 3.34 18.11
N TRP A 203 2.17 2.75 17.14
CA TRP A 203 2.80 1.87 16.17
C TRP A 203 3.73 2.62 15.21
N PHE A 204 3.33 3.80 14.73
CA PHE A 204 4.18 4.63 13.85
C PHE A 204 5.41 5.17 14.60
N VAL A 205 5.23 5.63 15.84
CA VAL A 205 6.35 6.08 16.68
C VAL A 205 7.31 4.91 16.97
N ALA A 206 6.80 3.71 17.25
CA ALA A 206 7.63 2.51 17.41
C ALA A 206 8.36 2.10 16.11
N ALA A 207 7.83 2.48 14.95
CA ALA A 207 8.48 2.32 13.65
C ALA A 207 9.50 3.44 13.33
N GLY A 208 9.73 4.37 14.26
CA GLY A 208 10.72 5.46 14.15
C GLY A 208 10.20 6.74 13.50
N TRP A 209 8.88 6.92 13.38
CA TRP A 209 8.30 8.16 12.86
C TRP A 209 8.33 9.27 13.92
N ASP A 210 8.54 10.51 13.46
CA ASP A 210 8.44 11.68 14.34
C ASP A 210 6.99 11.93 14.78
N VAL A 211 6.81 12.44 15.99
CA VAL A 211 5.50 12.81 16.54
C VAL A 211 4.82 13.86 15.66
N GLU A 212 5.57 14.81 15.09
CA GLU A 212 5.03 15.81 14.15
C GLU A 212 4.47 15.14 12.88
N GLU A 213 5.21 14.21 12.29
CA GLU A 213 4.78 13.47 11.10
C GLU A 213 3.54 12.61 11.39
N VAL A 214 3.46 12.03 12.59
CA VAL A 214 2.31 11.25 13.05
C VAL A 214 1.12 12.16 13.36
N ALA A 215 1.33 13.34 13.92
CA ALA A 215 0.28 14.33 14.17
C ALA A 215 -0.37 14.79 12.85
N ASP A 216 0.46 15.12 11.86
CA ASP A 216 0.03 15.38 10.48
C ASP A 216 -0.69 14.20 9.85
N LEU A 217 -0.24 12.97 10.12
CA LEU A 217 -0.88 11.75 9.62
C LEU A 217 -2.35 11.64 10.05
N PHE A 218 -2.67 12.08 11.26
CA PHE A 218 -3.99 11.97 11.90
C PHE A 218 -4.80 13.28 11.89
N ASP A 219 -4.27 14.35 11.32
CA ASP A 219 -4.79 15.72 11.39
C ASP A 219 -5.08 16.13 12.85
N VAL A 220 -4.13 15.86 13.76
CA VAL A 220 -4.20 16.20 15.21
C VAL A 220 -3.07 17.18 15.51
N HIS A 221 -3.22 17.99 16.56
CA HIS A 221 -2.13 18.84 17.04
C HIS A 221 -0.97 17.97 17.55
N ASP A 222 0.26 18.39 17.29
CA ASP A 222 1.50 17.77 17.77
C ASP A 222 1.53 17.65 19.30
N ASP A 223 1.27 18.74 20.03
CA ASP A 223 1.18 18.73 21.50
C ASP A 223 0.14 17.72 22.01
N ALA A 224 -1.06 17.71 21.43
CA ALA A 224 -2.11 16.76 21.80
C ALA A 224 -1.77 15.30 21.44
N MET A 225 -0.90 15.08 20.45
CA MET A 225 -0.37 13.76 20.09
C MET A 225 0.70 13.33 21.09
N ALA A 226 1.61 14.22 21.47
CA ALA A 226 2.66 13.99 22.47
C ALA A 226 2.05 13.66 23.84
N ASP A 227 1.13 14.51 24.33
CA ASP A 227 0.42 14.31 25.59
C ASP A 227 -0.32 12.96 25.62
N ALA A 228 -0.98 12.60 24.52
CA ALA A 228 -1.70 11.34 24.43
C ALA A 228 -0.76 10.12 24.40
N LEU A 229 0.45 10.24 23.85
CA LEU A 229 1.45 9.19 23.86
C LEU A 229 2.01 8.94 25.27
N GLU A 230 2.25 10.02 26.02
CA GLU A 230 2.80 10.00 27.38
C GLU A 230 1.75 9.60 28.43
N PHE A 231 0.58 10.24 28.43
CA PHE A 231 -0.43 10.11 29.49
C PHE A 231 -1.65 9.28 29.09
N GLY A 232 -1.81 8.95 27.81
CA GLY A 232 -3.03 8.32 27.27
C GLY A 232 -4.10 9.35 26.89
N VAL A 233 -5.21 8.88 26.32
CA VAL A 233 -6.36 9.76 26.00
C VAL A 233 -7.34 9.72 27.16
N ALA A 234 -7.64 10.86 27.78
CA ALA A 234 -8.73 11.00 28.74
C ALA A 234 -10.05 10.62 28.06
N ALA A 235 -10.75 9.63 28.62
CA ALA A 235 -11.99 9.10 28.07
C ALA A 235 -13.17 10.07 28.23
#